data_AF-A0A9X8RH12-F1
#
_entry.id   AF-A0A9X8RH12-F1
#
_cell.length_a   1.000
_cell.length_b   1.000
_cell.length_c   1.000
_cell.angle_alpha   90.00
_cell.angle_beta   90.00
_cell.angle_gamma   90.00
#
_symmetry.space_group_name_H-M   'P 1'
#
loop_
_entity.id
_entity.type
_entity.pdbx_description
1 polymer ?
#
loop_
_entity_poly.entity_id
_entity_poly.type
_entity_poly.pdbx_seq_one_letter_code
_entity_poly.pdbx_strand_id
1 'polypeptide(L)'
;MDADGDMVIVQNLTLAPAIEKSDYEPKISETDASVDADTVNDATAFLETFFEVYPTATEKELAYYVSENVIEPIGRDYLYSELVNPVFTKDGDNVKVKVAVKFLDNQTKATQVSQYDLVLQKDSNWKILG
;
A
#
# COMPACT_ATOMS: atom_id res chain seq x y z
N MET A 1 31.80 31.97 7.96
CA MET A 1 32.58 30.78 8.34
C MET A 1 33.88 31.30 8.90
N ASP A 2 34.12 31.06 10.18
CA ASP A 2 35.48 31.14 10.69
C ASP A 2 36.25 29.86 10.30
N ALA A 3 37.54 29.85 10.61
CA ALA A 3 38.49 28.83 10.14
C ALA A 3 38.22 27.42 10.70
N ASP A 4 37.31 27.28 11.68
CA ASP A 4 37.02 26.03 12.37
C ASP A 4 35.70 25.38 11.90
N GLY A 5 35.00 26.00 10.93
CA GLY A 5 33.79 25.43 10.34
C GLY A 5 32.52 25.65 11.17
N ASP A 6 32.59 26.47 12.21
CA ASP A 6 31.44 26.81 13.03
C ASP A 6 30.52 27.81 12.28
N MET A 7 29.22 27.49 12.29
CA MET A 7 28.19 28.31 11.65
C MET A 7 27.43 29.11 12.71
N VAL A 8 27.65 30.42 12.73
CA VAL A 8 26.91 31.37 13.57
C VAL A 8 25.72 31.92 12.79
N ILE A 9 24.49 31.79 13.34
CA ILE A 9 23.29 32.43 12.78
C ILE A 9 23.36 33.93 13.10
N VAL A 10 23.83 34.73 12.15
CA VAL A 10 23.96 36.20 12.29
C VAL A 10 22.77 36.97 11.72
N GLN A 11 21.74 36.26 11.21
CA GLN A 11 20.61 36.87 10.52
C GLN A 11 19.30 36.23 10.97
N ASN A 12 18.28 37.05 11.23
CA ASN A 12 16.94 36.58 11.59
C ASN A 12 16.39 35.72 10.45
N LEU A 13 16.00 34.48 10.78
CA LEU A 13 15.50 33.51 9.82
C LEU A 13 14.27 34.09 9.10
N THR A 14 14.35 34.21 7.77
CA THR A 14 13.20 34.59 6.96
C THR A 14 12.33 33.34 6.79
N LEU A 15 11.02 33.46 7.02
CA LEU A 15 10.08 32.35 6.88
C LEU A 15 10.19 31.77 5.46
N ALA A 16 10.54 30.48 5.36
CA ALA A 16 10.54 29.76 4.10
C ALA A 16 9.10 29.68 3.53
N PRO A 17 8.93 29.68 2.20
CA PRO A 17 7.61 29.51 1.60
C PRO A 17 6.98 28.18 2.05
N ALA A 18 5.66 28.18 2.20
CA ALA A 18 4.91 26.97 2.51
C ALA A 18 5.14 25.92 1.40
N ILE A 19 5.31 24.66 1.78
CA ILE A 19 5.38 23.55 0.85
C ILE A 19 4.04 23.51 0.08
N GLU A 20 4.07 23.77 -1.23
CA GLU A 20 2.91 23.60 -2.10
C GLU A 20 2.76 22.11 -2.48
N LYS A 21 1.53 21.60 -2.40
CA LYS A 21 1.21 20.24 -2.83
C LYS A 21 1.30 20.18 -4.36
N SER A 22 1.89 19.12 -4.90
CA SER A 22 1.88 18.87 -6.35
C SER A 22 0.46 18.60 -6.86
N ASP A 23 0.15 19.06 -8.08
CA ASP A 23 -1.14 18.88 -8.78
C ASP A 23 -1.38 17.45 -9.31
N TYR A 24 -0.80 16.42 -8.70
CA TYR A 24 -0.93 15.04 -9.19
C TYR A 24 -2.31 14.46 -8.83
N GLU A 25 -3.17 14.32 -9.83
CA GLU A 25 -4.39 13.54 -9.73
C GLU A 25 -4.10 12.03 -9.92
N PRO A 26 -4.47 11.16 -8.97
CA PRO A 26 -4.38 9.72 -9.16
C PRO A 26 -5.24 9.29 -10.35
N LYS A 27 -4.65 8.64 -11.33
CA LYS A 27 -5.39 8.10 -12.47
C LYS A 27 -6.32 6.98 -11.99
N ILE A 28 -7.62 7.16 -12.22
CA ILE A 28 -8.63 6.10 -12.09
C ILE A 28 -8.32 5.10 -13.21
N SER A 29 -7.78 3.92 -12.89
CA SER A 29 -7.67 2.84 -13.87
C SER A 29 -9.05 2.19 -13.98
N GLU A 30 -9.56 1.98 -15.20
CA GLU A 30 -10.85 1.33 -15.43
C GLU A 30 -10.66 -0.20 -15.43
N THR A 31 -11.68 -0.94 -14.98
CA THR A 31 -11.68 -2.41 -15.07
C THR A 31 -11.84 -2.79 -16.54
N ASP A 32 -10.91 -3.57 -17.08
CA ASP A 32 -10.92 -3.95 -18.50
C ASP A 32 -11.77 -5.21 -18.79
N ALA A 33 -12.50 -5.69 -17.78
CA ALA A 33 -13.30 -6.92 -17.78
C ALA A 33 -12.53 -8.19 -18.25
N SER A 34 -11.18 -8.16 -18.18
CA SER A 34 -10.34 -9.30 -18.59
C SER A 34 -10.35 -10.45 -17.59
N VAL A 35 -10.79 -10.20 -16.36
CA VAL A 35 -10.91 -11.16 -15.26
C VAL A 35 -12.39 -11.41 -14.98
N ASP A 36 -12.79 -12.67 -14.86
CA ASP A 36 -14.18 -13.04 -14.59
C ASP A 36 -14.62 -12.66 -13.17
N ALA A 37 -15.93 -12.50 -12.97
CA ALA A 37 -16.49 -12.00 -11.71
C ALA A 37 -16.21 -12.94 -10.52
N ASP A 38 -16.17 -14.25 -10.73
CA ASP A 38 -15.92 -15.20 -9.64
C ASP A 38 -14.47 -15.07 -9.16
N THR A 39 -13.52 -14.97 -10.09
CA THR A 39 -12.11 -14.70 -9.79
C THR A 39 -11.93 -13.35 -9.10
N VAL A 40 -12.62 -12.29 -9.54
CA VAL A 40 -12.57 -10.97 -8.90
C VAL A 40 -13.07 -11.03 -7.46
N ASN A 41 -14.20 -11.68 -7.21
CA ASN A 41 -14.79 -11.80 -5.88
C ASN A 41 -13.87 -12.59 -4.93
N ASP A 42 -13.30 -13.69 -5.42
CA ASP A 42 -12.41 -14.55 -4.64
C ASP A 42 -11.06 -13.86 -4.33
N ALA A 43 -10.49 -13.15 -5.32
CA ALA A 43 -9.29 -12.33 -5.11
C ALA A 43 -9.55 -11.17 -4.12
N THR A 44 -10.74 -10.56 -4.18
CA THR A 44 -11.15 -9.51 -3.24
C THR A 44 -11.19 -10.07 -1.81
N ALA A 45 -11.88 -11.19 -1.58
CA ALA A 45 -11.96 -11.81 -0.25
C ALA A 45 -10.58 -12.19 0.30
N PHE A 46 -9.69 -12.69 -0.57
CA PHE A 46 -8.29 -12.94 -0.21
C PHE A 46 -7.57 -11.66 0.25
N LEU A 47 -7.66 -10.57 -0.53
CA LEU A 47 -7.01 -9.30 -0.20
C LEU A 47 -7.55 -8.70 1.11
N GLU A 48 -8.87 -8.75 1.34
CA GLU A 48 -9.47 -8.28 2.59
C GLU A 48 -8.89 -9.05 3.78
N THR A 49 -8.87 -10.38 3.70
CA THR A 49 -8.30 -11.24 4.75
C THR A 49 -6.82 -10.94 4.97
N PHE A 50 -6.06 -10.75 3.90
CA PHE A 50 -4.64 -10.41 3.98
C PHE A 50 -4.43 -9.06 4.68
N PHE A 51 -5.15 -8.02 4.27
CA PHE A 51 -4.96 -6.67 4.82
C PHE A 51 -5.47 -6.52 6.25
N GLU A 52 -6.39 -7.37 6.71
CA GLU A 52 -6.76 -7.44 8.13
C GLU A 52 -5.60 -7.86 9.04
N VAL A 53 -4.75 -8.80 8.59
CA VAL A 53 -3.63 -9.31 9.39
C VAL A 53 -2.31 -8.59 9.09
N TYR A 54 -2.15 -8.07 7.87
CA TYR A 54 -0.87 -7.54 7.37
C TYR A 54 -0.20 -6.48 8.27
N PRO A 55 -0.91 -5.49 8.86
CA PRO A 55 -0.24 -4.46 9.64
C PRO A 55 0.56 -4.96 10.84
N THR A 56 0.14 -6.09 11.41
CA THR A 56 0.72 -6.70 12.62
C THR A 56 1.34 -8.07 12.36
N ALA A 57 1.19 -8.62 11.16
CA ALA A 57 1.72 -9.92 10.79
C ALA A 57 3.26 -9.96 10.89
N THR A 58 3.77 -11.06 11.43
CA THR A 58 5.19 -11.41 11.40
C THR A 58 5.59 -11.96 10.04
N GLU A 59 6.89 -11.99 9.71
CA GLU A 59 7.40 -12.62 8.48
C GLU A 59 6.89 -14.06 8.29
N LYS A 60 6.76 -14.82 9.40
CA LYS A 60 6.25 -16.20 9.37
C LYS A 60 4.78 -16.28 8.98
N GLU A 61 3.97 -15.33 9.45
CA GLU A 61 2.56 -15.25 9.08
C GLU A 61 2.40 -14.76 7.64
N LEU A 62 3.25 -13.83 7.19
CA LEU A 62 3.25 -13.35 5.80
C LEU A 62 3.64 -14.43 4.80
N ALA A 63 4.50 -15.39 5.15
CA ALA A 63 4.92 -16.47 4.25
C ALA A 63 3.75 -17.34 3.73
N TYR A 64 2.57 -17.28 4.36
CA TYR A 64 1.35 -17.94 3.87
C TYR A 64 0.66 -17.18 2.74
N TYR A 65 0.81 -15.86 2.69
CA TYR A 65 0.12 -14.96 1.77
C TYR A 65 1.04 -14.39 0.69
N VAL A 66 2.34 -14.26 0.98
CA VAL A 66 3.32 -13.54 0.16
C VAL A 66 4.46 -14.47 -0.22
N SER A 67 4.84 -14.48 -1.49
CA SER A 67 6.01 -15.19 -1.98
C SER A 67 7.26 -14.32 -1.88
N GLU A 68 8.42 -14.93 -1.60
CA GLU A 68 9.74 -14.29 -1.69
C GLU A 68 9.93 -12.98 -0.89
N ASN A 69 9.19 -12.78 0.21
CA ASN A 69 9.27 -11.58 1.06
C ASN A 69 9.10 -10.25 0.30
N VAL A 70 8.33 -10.24 -0.79
CA VAL A 70 8.11 -9.01 -1.59
C VAL A 70 7.39 -7.89 -0.85
N ILE A 71 6.76 -8.21 0.28
CA ILE A 71 6.11 -7.25 1.16
C ILE A 71 6.72 -7.36 2.56
N GLU A 72 7.22 -6.24 3.08
CA GLU A 72 7.76 -6.14 4.43
C GLU A 72 6.64 -5.90 5.47
N PRO A 73 6.73 -6.48 6.68
CA PRO A 73 5.82 -6.14 7.77
C PRO A 73 5.78 -4.65 8.07
N ILE A 74 4.59 -4.07 8.24
CA ILE A 74 4.46 -2.66 8.67
C ILE A 74 4.84 -2.52 10.16
N GLY A 75 4.46 -3.50 10.99
CA GLY A 75 4.72 -3.47 12.44
C GLY A 75 3.98 -2.33 13.15
N ARG A 76 2.80 -1.96 12.65
CA ARG A 76 1.98 -0.86 13.18
C ARG A 76 0.61 -1.38 13.59
N ASP A 77 0.06 -0.80 14.66
CA ASP A 77 -1.29 -1.11 15.13
C ASP A 77 -2.33 -0.39 14.28
N TYR A 78 -2.44 -0.82 13.02
CA TYR A 78 -3.43 -0.34 12.07
C TYR A 78 -4.57 -1.35 11.95
N LEU A 79 -5.79 -0.83 11.92
CA LEU A 79 -6.99 -1.60 11.67
C LEU A 79 -7.35 -1.46 10.19
N TYR A 80 -7.51 -2.59 9.50
CA TYR A 80 -8.06 -2.60 8.16
C TYR A 80 -9.46 -1.96 8.15
N SER A 81 -9.73 -1.14 7.14
CA SER A 81 -11.03 -0.50 6.95
C SER A 81 -11.69 -0.94 5.65
N GLU A 82 -11.01 -0.76 4.51
CA GLU A 82 -11.57 -1.11 3.19
C GLU A 82 -10.50 -1.13 2.08
N LEU A 83 -10.81 -1.87 1.02
CA LEU A 83 -10.22 -1.68 -0.30
C LEU A 83 -10.95 -0.55 -1.03
N VAL A 84 -10.17 0.38 -1.59
CA VAL A 84 -10.64 1.55 -2.31
C VAL A 84 -10.27 1.41 -3.78
N ASN A 85 -11.28 1.36 -4.62
CA ASN A 85 -11.19 1.28 -6.09
C ASN A 85 -10.22 0.18 -6.56
N PRO A 86 -10.41 -1.09 -6.18
CA PRO A 86 -9.59 -2.17 -6.71
C PRO A 86 -9.84 -2.32 -8.22
N VAL A 87 -8.77 -2.43 -8.99
CA VAL A 87 -8.79 -2.62 -10.44
C VAL A 87 -8.03 -3.89 -10.75
N PHE A 88 -8.75 -4.91 -11.21
CA PHE A 88 -8.20 -6.21 -11.58
C PHE A 88 -8.00 -6.30 -13.08
N THR A 89 -6.84 -6.80 -13.49
CA THR A 89 -6.46 -6.99 -14.89
C THR A 89 -5.73 -8.33 -15.03
N LYS A 90 -5.91 -9.00 -16.16
CA LYS A 90 -5.24 -10.25 -16.44
C LYS A 90 -3.77 -10.01 -16.79
N ASP A 91 -2.87 -10.75 -16.17
CA ASP A 91 -1.42 -10.72 -16.42
C ASP A 91 -0.90 -12.13 -16.67
N GLY A 92 -1.02 -12.58 -17.92
CA GLY A 92 -0.77 -13.98 -18.28
C GLY A 92 -1.75 -14.91 -17.57
N ASP A 93 -1.22 -15.79 -16.72
CA ASP A 93 -2.00 -16.71 -15.87
C ASP A 93 -2.30 -16.10 -14.47
N ASN A 94 -1.74 -14.93 -14.17
CA ASN A 94 -1.91 -14.22 -12.92
C ASN A 94 -2.96 -13.10 -13.04
N VAL A 95 -3.31 -12.52 -11.89
CA VAL A 95 -4.19 -11.35 -11.78
C VAL A 95 -3.40 -10.19 -11.21
N LYS A 96 -3.25 -9.12 -11.99
CA LYS A 96 -2.66 -7.88 -11.51
C LYS A 96 -3.75 -6.99 -10.91
N VAL A 97 -3.53 -6.48 -9.70
CA VAL A 97 -4.45 -5.61 -8.98
C VAL A 97 -3.79 -4.31 -8.60
N LYS A 98 -4.44 -3.20 -8.97
CA LYS A 98 -4.12 -1.88 -8.43
C LYS A 98 -5.20 -1.52 -7.42
N VAL A 99 -4.81 -1.23 -6.19
CA VAL A 99 -5.77 -0.96 -5.11
C VAL A 99 -5.21 0.03 -4.12
N ALA A 100 -6.06 0.94 -3.64
CA ALA A 100 -5.75 1.70 -2.44
C ALA A 100 -6.38 1.00 -1.23
N VAL A 101 -5.66 0.92 -0.12
CA VAL A 101 -6.15 0.30 1.11
C VAL A 101 -6.24 1.37 2.16
N LYS A 102 -7.40 1.45 2.80
CA LYS A 102 -7.63 2.35 3.91
C LYS A 102 -7.42 1.60 5.22
N PHE A 103 -6.60 2.20 6.07
CA PHE A 103 -6.34 1.78 7.42
C PHE A 103 -6.75 2.87 8.40
N LEU A 104 -7.18 2.47 9.59
CA LEU A 104 -7.35 3.35 10.74
C LEU A 104 -6.18 3.13 11.69
N ASP A 105 -5.42 4.18 11.97
CA ASP A 105 -4.42 4.15 13.03
C ASP A 105 -5.13 4.03 14.37
N ASN A 106 -4.90 2.92 15.09
CA ASN A 106 -5.63 2.65 16.31
C ASN A 106 -5.27 3.61 17.45
N GLN A 107 -4.08 4.23 17.41
CA GLN A 107 -3.65 5.19 18.43
C GLN A 107 -4.17 6.60 18.15
N THR A 108 -3.96 7.08 16.92
CA THR A 108 -4.27 8.47 16.56
C THR A 108 -5.68 8.65 16.01
N LYS A 109 -6.36 7.56 15.66
CA LYS A 109 -7.65 7.54 14.93
C LYS A 109 -7.58 8.22 13.57
N ALA A 110 -6.38 8.45 13.05
CA ALA A 110 -6.19 9.00 11.71
C ALA A 110 -6.43 7.92 10.65
N THR A 111 -7.02 8.33 9.54
CA THR A 111 -7.11 7.48 8.35
C THR A 111 -5.80 7.53 7.58
N GLN A 112 -5.19 6.37 7.37
CA GLN A 112 -4.06 6.19 6.47
C GLN A 112 -4.55 5.51 5.18
N VAL A 113 -4.14 6.02 4.03
CA VAL A 113 -4.41 5.38 2.73
C VAL A 113 -3.08 5.00 2.11
N SER A 114 -2.94 3.73 1.72
CA SER A 114 -1.73 3.19 1.08
C SER A 114 -2.10 2.56 -0.25
N GLN A 115 -1.36 2.88 -1.32
CA GLN A 115 -1.60 2.33 -2.65
C GLN A 115 -0.68 1.14 -2.89
N TYR A 116 -1.22 0.09 -3.51
CA TYR A 116 -0.51 -1.12 -3.88
C TYR A 116 -0.75 -1.45 -5.36
N ASP A 117 0.29 -1.92 -6.02
CA ASP A 117 0.24 -2.59 -7.31
C ASP A 117 0.76 -4.01 -7.07
N LEU A 118 -0.11 -5.02 -7.15
CA LEU A 118 0.19 -6.39 -6.75
C LEU A 118 -0.09 -7.37 -7.89
N VAL A 119 0.65 -8.45 -7.95
CA VAL A 119 0.43 -9.61 -8.80
C VAL A 119 -0.01 -10.78 -7.93
N LEU A 120 -1.19 -11.31 -8.22
CA LEU A 120 -1.82 -12.41 -7.52
C LEU A 120 -1.76 -13.67 -8.38
N GLN A 121 -1.38 -14.78 -7.77
CA GLN A 121 -1.41 -16.10 -8.39
C GLN A 121 -2.32 -17.02 -7.58
N LYS A 122 -3.17 -17.78 -8.28
CA LYS A 122 -4.03 -18.80 -7.68
C LYS A 122 -3.57 -20.19 -8.13
N ASP A 123 -2.89 -20.88 -7.22
CA ASP A 123 -2.67 -22.33 -7.35
C ASP A 123 -3.80 -23.07 -6.62
N SER A 124 -3.53 -23.60 -5.41
CA SER A 124 -4.56 -24.10 -4.50
C SER A 124 -5.13 -23.00 -3.61
N ASN A 125 -4.31 -22.01 -3.26
CA ASN A 125 -4.66 -20.80 -2.53
C ASN A 125 -4.06 -19.60 -3.27
N TRP A 126 -4.62 -18.42 -3.03
CA TRP A 126 -4.06 -17.16 -3.51
C TRP A 126 -2.74 -16.82 -2.82
N LYS A 127 -1.82 -16.25 -3.59
CA LYS A 127 -0.57 -15.64 -3.09
C LYS A 127 -0.25 -14.36 -3.84
N ILE A 128 0.41 -13.45 -3.13
CA ILE A 128 1.01 -12.22 -3.67
C ILE A 128 2.43 -12.56 -4.13
N LEU A 129 2.77 -12.20 -5.37
CA LEU A 129 4.07 -12.45 -5.99
C LEU A 129 4.96 -11.21 -6.09
N GLY A 130 4.40 -10.01 -6.08
CA GLY A 130 5.13 -8.75 -6.22
C GLY A 130 4.24 -7.59 -6.64
#